data_AF-A0A3D0PF12-F1
#
_entry.id   AF-A0A3D0PF12-F1
#
_cell.length_a   1.000
_cell.length_b   1.000
_cell.length_c   1.000
_cell.angle_alpha   90.00
_cell.angle_beta   90.00
_cell.angle_gamma   90.00
#
_symmetry.space_group_name_H-M   'P 1'
#
loop_
_entity.id
_entity.type
_entity.pdbx_description
1 polymer ?
#
loop_
_entity_poly.entity_id
_entity_poly.type
_entity_poly.pdbx_seq_one_letter_code
_entity_poly.pdbx_strand_id
1 'polypeptide(L)'
;MASARLKQAEQGSIAAPTAPRTWRWLLWSALGVPLAGLTFLIAIAPTNPKREPVTPESDSRLLAPMVSDSFRYLPDKDVYALDFDPRKVQFDLFEGWDREQDAYADGGSLAFVSGPMYERHYSDDGREETVPLGDIKLGNRVWRARNRSASLQRAFIGINYRGKVDFGYGELTPERARRYETFIGGLHELYNDLATAPSGYKGAYSVSMGQRIR
;
A
#
# COMPACT_ATOMS: atom_id res chain seq x y z
N MET A 1 -28.57 79.17 -52.56
CA MET A 1 -27.71 79.86 -51.58
C MET A 1 -28.43 79.91 -50.26
N ALA A 2 -27.76 79.50 -49.16
CA ALA A 2 -28.29 79.39 -47.78
C ALA A 2 -29.48 78.42 -47.66
N SER A 3 -29.79 77.73 -46.58
CA SER A 3 -29.52 77.78 -45.13
C SER A 3 -30.11 76.45 -44.60
N ALA A 4 -29.86 75.86 -43.44
CA ALA A 4 -29.09 76.17 -42.26
C ALA A 4 -28.87 74.82 -41.53
N ARG A 5 -27.75 74.71 -40.81
CA ARG A 5 -27.44 73.58 -39.92
C ARG A 5 -28.50 73.45 -38.83
N LEU A 6 -29.01 72.22 -38.62
CA LEU A 6 -29.73 71.87 -37.40
C LEU A 6 -28.73 71.36 -36.34
N LYS A 7 -28.89 71.90 -35.14
CA LYS A 7 -28.15 71.58 -33.91
C LYS A 7 -28.40 70.13 -33.45
N GLN A 8 -27.33 69.53 -32.92
CA GLN A 8 -27.35 68.32 -32.08
C GLN A 8 -28.41 68.42 -30.98
N ALA A 9 -29.14 67.32 -30.79
CA ALA A 9 -29.89 67.05 -29.57
C ALA A 9 -29.16 65.96 -28.78
N GLU A 10 -28.95 66.25 -27.50
CA GLU A 10 -28.29 65.42 -26.50
C GLU A 10 -29.00 64.09 -26.22
N GLN A 11 -28.18 63.10 -25.88
CA GLN A 11 -28.56 61.77 -25.42
C GLN A 11 -29.16 61.82 -24.00
N GLY A 12 -30.39 61.33 -23.86
CA GLY A 12 -31.03 61.03 -22.58
C GLY A 12 -30.77 59.58 -22.14
N SER A 13 -29.85 59.44 -21.19
CA SER A 13 -29.73 58.46 -20.09
C SER A 13 -30.60 57.19 -20.07
N ILE A 14 -29.94 56.01 -20.12
CA ILE A 14 -30.28 54.87 -19.25
C ILE A 14 -29.02 54.55 -18.44
N ALA A 15 -29.13 54.72 -17.13
CA ALA A 15 -28.05 54.47 -16.18
C ALA A 15 -27.67 52.98 -16.14
N ALA A 16 -26.39 52.68 -16.37
CA ALA A 16 -25.82 51.39 -16.01
C ALA A 16 -25.53 51.36 -14.49
N PRO A 17 -25.91 50.30 -13.76
CA PRO A 17 -25.59 50.20 -12.34
C PRO A 17 -24.08 50.10 -12.17
N THR A 18 -23.50 51.09 -11.50
CA THR A 18 -22.10 51.09 -11.08
C THR A 18 -21.95 50.17 -9.88
N ALA A 19 -21.32 49.01 -10.09
CA ALA A 19 -21.01 48.08 -9.02
C ALA A 19 -20.04 48.73 -8.00
N PRO A 20 -20.25 48.57 -6.68
CA PRO A 20 -19.41 49.19 -5.67
C PRO A 20 -17.97 48.66 -5.70
N ARG A 21 -17.01 49.58 -5.51
CA ARG A 21 -15.54 49.36 -5.53
C ARG A 21 -15.02 48.26 -4.60
N THR A 22 -15.84 47.73 -3.71
CA THR A 22 -15.49 46.70 -2.72
C THR A 22 -15.40 45.30 -3.31
N TRP A 23 -16.07 45.01 -4.44
CA TRP A 23 -16.08 43.65 -5.01
C TRP A 23 -14.82 43.27 -5.79
N ARG A 24 -14.10 44.25 -6.34
CA ARG A 24 -12.85 43.99 -7.04
C ARG A 24 -11.74 43.54 -6.07
N TRP A 25 -11.73 44.01 -4.82
CA TRP A 25 -10.70 43.61 -3.85
C TRP A 25 -10.88 42.17 -3.34
N LEU A 26 -12.12 41.71 -3.19
CA LEU A 26 -12.44 40.33 -2.82
C LEU A 26 -12.02 39.32 -3.91
N LEU A 27 -12.21 39.66 -5.19
CA LEU A 27 -11.82 38.82 -6.33
C LEU A 27 -10.28 38.69 -6.48
N TRP A 28 -9.53 39.75 -6.20
CA TRP A 28 -8.05 39.69 -6.25
C TRP A 28 -7.46 38.95 -5.03
N SER A 29 -8.14 38.99 -3.89
CA SER A 29 -7.77 38.23 -2.69
C SER A 29 -8.05 36.73 -2.85
N ALA A 30 -9.14 36.36 -3.54
CA ALA A 30 -9.53 34.97 -3.75
C ALA A 30 -8.62 34.20 -4.73
N LEU A 31 -7.95 34.87 -5.68
CA LEU A 31 -6.96 34.25 -6.57
C LEU A 31 -5.50 34.48 -6.14
N GLY A 32 -5.17 35.62 -5.55
CA GLY A 32 -3.78 35.95 -5.22
C GLY A 32 -3.21 35.12 -4.06
N VAL A 33 -4.04 34.82 -3.05
CA VAL A 33 -3.65 34.06 -1.87
C VAL A 33 -3.31 32.58 -2.20
N PRO A 34 -4.11 31.82 -2.99
CA PRO A 34 -3.77 30.44 -3.32
C PRO A 34 -2.53 30.32 -4.22
N LEU A 35 -2.32 31.25 -5.17
CA LEU A 35 -1.12 31.21 -6.03
C LEU A 35 0.16 31.54 -5.27
N ALA A 36 0.14 32.53 -4.37
CA ALA A 36 1.30 32.86 -3.54
C ALA A 36 1.62 31.75 -2.51
N GLY A 37 0.60 31.07 -1.99
CA GLY A 37 0.78 29.89 -1.15
C GLY A 37 1.42 28.72 -1.88
N LEU A 38 1.00 28.45 -3.13
CA LEU A 38 1.56 27.37 -3.94
C LEU A 38 3.02 27.63 -4.31
N THR A 39 3.38 28.85 -4.70
CA THR A 39 4.78 29.19 -5.04
C THR A 39 5.70 29.12 -3.82
N PHE A 40 5.21 29.52 -2.64
CA PHE A 40 5.94 29.35 -1.38
C PHE A 40 6.14 27.86 -1.06
N LEU A 41 5.12 27.02 -1.20
CA LEU A 41 5.24 25.57 -0.97
C LEU A 41 6.20 24.89 -1.95
N ILE A 42 6.22 25.29 -3.22
CA ILE A 42 7.18 24.77 -4.21
C ILE A 42 8.61 25.25 -3.90
N ALA A 43 8.79 26.48 -3.41
CA ALA A 43 10.10 27.02 -3.07
C ALA A 43 10.74 26.37 -1.83
N ILE A 44 9.93 25.87 -0.90
CA ILE A 44 10.41 25.19 0.32
C ILE A 44 10.30 23.66 0.17
N ALA A 45 9.74 23.18 -0.95
CA ALA A 45 9.73 21.76 -1.23
C ALA A 45 11.19 21.27 -1.29
N PRO A 46 11.56 20.28 -0.46
CA PRO A 46 12.88 19.69 -0.56
C PRO A 46 13.05 19.16 -1.99
N THR A 47 14.17 19.49 -2.62
CA THR A 47 14.49 18.96 -3.95
C THR A 47 14.40 17.44 -3.89
N ASN A 48 13.62 16.83 -4.80
CA ASN A 48 13.59 15.38 -4.94
C ASN A 48 15.05 14.87 -4.94
N PRO A 49 15.41 13.93 -4.06
CA PRO A 49 16.76 13.39 -4.08
C PRO A 49 17.00 12.88 -5.50
N LYS A 50 18.02 13.41 -6.16
CA LYS A 50 18.45 12.90 -7.47
C LYS A 50 18.64 11.40 -7.30
N ARG A 51 17.93 10.61 -8.10
CA ARG A 51 18.13 9.17 -8.16
C ARG A 51 19.53 8.96 -8.71
N GLU A 52 20.50 8.76 -7.83
CA GLU A 52 21.84 8.40 -8.24
C GLU A 52 21.76 7.06 -8.98
N PRO A 53 22.49 6.89 -10.10
CA PRO A 53 22.58 5.60 -10.75
C PRO A 53 23.15 4.59 -9.75
N VAL A 54 22.33 3.60 -9.42
CA VAL A 54 22.68 2.51 -8.51
C VAL A 54 23.86 1.77 -9.12
N THR A 55 25.06 1.98 -8.55
CA THR A 55 26.23 1.19 -8.86
C THR A 55 26.17 -0.10 -8.03
N PRO A 56 26.29 -1.28 -8.65
CA PRO A 56 26.11 -2.57 -7.97
C PRO A 56 27.09 -2.84 -6.81
N GLU A 57 28.16 -2.04 -6.68
CA GLU A 57 29.11 -2.16 -5.57
C GLU A 57 28.61 -1.54 -4.25
N SER A 58 27.58 -0.70 -4.29
CA SER A 58 27.08 0.06 -3.13
C SER A 58 26.20 -0.77 -2.19
N ASP A 59 25.51 -1.80 -2.70
CA ASP A 59 24.58 -2.62 -1.92
C ASP A 59 25.28 -3.53 -0.91
N SER A 60 26.54 -3.90 -1.17
CA SER A 60 27.25 -4.84 -0.31
C SER A 60 27.67 -4.24 1.04
N ARG A 61 27.74 -2.90 1.15
CA ARG A 61 28.24 -2.21 2.37
C ARG A 61 27.15 -1.68 3.30
N LEU A 62 25.92 -1.49 2.82
CA LEU A 62 24.77 -1.15 3.68
C LEU A 62 24.30 -2.34 4.53
N LEU A 63 24.79 -3.53 4.19
CA LEU A 63 24.59 -4.79 4.90
C LEU A 63 25.70 -4.99 5.94
N ALA A 64 25.82 -4.09 6.91
CA ALA A 64 26.60 -4.36 8.10
C ALA A 64 26.12 -5.70 8.73
N PRO A 65 27.00 -6.51 9.35
CA PRO A 65 26.69 -7.87 9.77
C PRO A 65 25.75 -7.84 10.97
N MET A 66 24.45 -7.68 10.72
CA MET A 66 23.41 -7.93 11.71
C MET A 66 23.20 -9.44 11.76
N VAL A 67 23.83 -10.07 12.77
CA VAL A 67 23.71 -11.47 13.19
C VAL A 67 24.30 -12.48 12.19
N SER A 68 25.52 -12.96 12.46
CA SER A 68 26.22 -13.93 11.60
C SER A 68 25.58 -15.32 11.52
N ASP A 69 24.52 -15.58 12.29
CA ASP A 69 23.94 -16.92 12.47
C ASP A 69 22.52 -17.06 11.89
N SER A 70 21.92 -15.99 11.35
CA SER A 70 20.60 -16.07 10.70
C SER A 70 20.73 -16.51 9.24
N PHE A 71 19.88 -17.47 8.82
CA PHE A 71 19.77 -17.87 7.42
C PHE A 71 19.55 -16.65 6.52
N ARG A 72 20.41 -16.47 5.52
CA ARG A 72 20.29 -15.41 4.52
C ARG A 72 20.11 -16.01 3.15
N TYR A 73 19.00 -15.67 2.50
CA TYR A 73 18.80 -16.03 1.11
C TYR A 73 19.71 -15.17 0.22
N LEU A 74 20.50 -15.80 -0.64
CA LEU A 74 21.39 -15.09 -1.57
C LEU A 74 20.61 -14.84 -2.87
N PRO A 75 20.32 -13.58 -3.22
CA PRO A 75 19.64 -13.28 -4.48
C PRO A 75 20.56 -13.56 -5.67
N ASP A 76 19.97 -13.90 -6.81
CA ASP A 76 20.65 -14.10 -8.08
C ASP A 76 19.78 -13.58 -9.25
N LYS A 77 20.05 -14.04 -10.47
CA LYS A 77 19.30 -13.61 -11.66
C LYS A 77 17.83 -14.07 -11.66
N ASP A 78 17.50 -15.13 -10.92
CA ASP A 78 16.18 -15.75 -10.87
C ASP A 78 15.51 -15.54 -9.50
N VAL A 79 16.27 -15.18 -8.46
CA VAL A 79 15.76 -14.99 -7.10
C VAL A 79 16.04 -13.60 -6.55
N TYR A 80 14.98 -12.98 -6.03
CA TYR A 80 15.02 -11.68 -5.37
C TYR A 80 14.81 -11.83 -3.87
N ALA A 81 15.52 -11.02 -3.09
CA ALA A 81 15.36 -10.92 -1.64
C ALA A 81 14.99 -9.47 -1.27
N LEU A 82 14.00 -9.31 -0.38
CA LEU A 82 13.58 -8.02 0.13
C LEU A 82 13.87 -7.94 1.64
N ASP A 83 14.88 -7.16 2.01
CA ASP A 83 15.27 -6.91 3.40
C ASP A 83 14.67 -5.58 3.85
N PHE A 84 13.87 -5.56 4.93
CA PHE A 84 13.28 -4.34 5.46
C PHE A 84 13.09 -4.38 6.99
N ASP A 85 13.06 -3.20 7.60
CA ASP A 85 12.64 -3.03 8.99
C ASP A 85 11.11 -2.96 9.05
N PRO A 86 10.41 -3.94 9.66
CA PRO A 86 8.95 -3.99 9.67
C PRO A 86 8.30 -2.83 10.44
N ARG A 87 9.08 -2.01 11.16
CA ARG A 87 8.58 -0.80 11.83
C ARG A 87 8.51 0.41 10.90
N LYS A 88 9.14 0.32 9.73
CA LYS A 88 9.28 1.43 8.76
C LYS A 88 8.44 1.23 7.51
N VAL A 89 7.83 0.07 7.36
CA VAL A 89 6.98 -0.27 6.21
C VAL A 89 5.62 -0.73 6.71
N GLN A 90 4.61 -0.53 5.88
CA GLN A 90 3.27 -1.06 6.10
C GLN A 90 2.98 -2.12 5.07
N PHE A 91 2.30 -3.18 5.50
CA PHE A 91 1.74 -4.18 4.60
C PHE A 91 0.29 -3.82 4.33
N ASP A 92 -0.08 -3.82 3.05
CA ASP A 92 -1.47 -3.74 2.62
C ASP A 92 -1.76 -4.84 1.59
N LEU A 93 -3.04 -5.08 1.33
CA LEU A 93 -3.49 -6.06 0.36
C LEU A 93 -3.95 -5.34 -0.91
N PHE A 94 -3.25 -5.61 -2.01
CA PHE A 94 -3.70 -5.17 -3.33
C PHE A 94 -4.75 -6.15 -3.86
N GLU A 95 -6.00 -5.89 -3.51
CA GLU A 95 -7.14 -6.77 -3.78
C GLU A 95 -7.55 -6.78 -5.26
N GLY A 96 -8.08 -7.92 -5.69
CA GLY A 96 -8.65 -8.14 -7.01
C GLY A 96 -7.88 -9.18 -7.82
N TRP A 97 -8.54 -9.68 -8.87
CA TRP A 97 -7.98 -10.65 -9.79
C TRP A 97 -7.35 -9.96 -11.00
N ASP A 98 -6.27 -10.54 -11.51
CA ASP A 98 -5.68 -10.16 -12.80
C ASP A 98 -5.22 -8.69 -12.87
N ARG A 99 -4.77 -8.14 -11.72
CA ARG A 99 -4.37 -6.74 -11.55
C ARG A 99 -2.87 -6.47 -11.59
N GLU A 100 -2.10 -7.38 -12.18
CA GLU A 100 -0.63 -7.28 -12.17
C GLU A 100 -0.12 -6.00 -12.86
N GLN A 101 -0.78 -5.59 -13.95
CA GLN A 101 -0.43 -4.35 -14.65
C GLN A 101 -0.71 -3.09 -13.82
N ASP A 102 -1.80 -3.09 -13.05
CA ASP A 102 -2.10 -2.00 -12.13
C ASP A 102 -1.04 -1.91 -11.03
N ALA A 103 -0.58 -3.05 -10.52
CA ALA A 103 0.50 -3.11 -9.54
C ALA A 103 1.81 -2.55 -10.12
N TYR A 104 2.15 -2.88 -11.37
CA TYR A 104 3.32 -2.31 -12.04
C TYR A 104 3.22 -0.80 -12.29
N ALA A 105 2.01 -0.28 -12.46
CA ALA A 105 1.77 1.14 -12.68
C ALA A 105 1.73 1.96 -11.37
N ASP A 106 1.62 1.32 -10.20
CA ASP A 106 1.58 2.00 -8.91
C ASP A 106 2.97 2.44 -8.44
N GLY A 107 3.23 3.75 -8.55
CA GLY A 107 4.46 4.37 -8.05
C GLY A 107 4.48 4.72 -6.57
N GLY A 108 3.38 4.49 -5.83
CA GLY A 108 3.29 4.77 -4.39
C GLY A 108 3.75 3.60 -3.51
N SER A 109 3.76 2.39 -4.05
CA SER A 109 4.15 1.17 -3.34
C SER A 109 5.64 0.87 -3.51
N LEU A 110 6.28 0.35 -2.45
CA LEU A 110 7.72 0.01 -2.48
C LEU A 110 8.00 -1.27 -3.27
N ALA A 111 7.12 -2.27 -3.13
CA ALA A 111 7.21 -3.56 -3.81
C ALA A 111 5.84 -4.26 -3.78
N PHE A 112 5.61 -5.11 -4.78
CA PHE A 112 4.51 -6.06 -4.79
C PHE A 112 5.07 -7.48 -4.78
N VAL A 113 4.50 -8.33 -3.93
CA VAL A 113 4.76 -9.76 -3.90
C VAL A 113 3.43 -10.49 -4.03
N SER A 114 3.43 -11.63 -4.71
CA SER A 114 2.24 -12.48 -4.75
C SER A 114 1.87 -12.89 -3.32
N GLY A 115 0.63 -12.59 -2.94
CA GLY A 115 0.14 -12.80 -1.58
C GLY A 115 -0.06 -14.29 -1.22
N PRO A 116 -0.65 -14.57 -0.05
CA PRO A 116 -1.04 -15.93 0.32
C PRO A 116 -2.06 -16.50 -0.68
N MET A 117 -2.27 -17.81 -0.70
CA MET A 117 -3.19 -18.43 -1.66
C MET A 117 -4.65 -18.03 -1.38
N TYR A 118 -5.40 -17.71 -2.44
CA TYR A 118 -6.82 -17.35 -2.40
C TYR A 118 -7.65 -18.30 -3.26
N GLU A 119 -8.94 -18.36 -2.97
CA GLU A 119 -9.95 -19.03 -3.78
C GLU A 119 -11.00 -18.02 -4.27
N ARG A 120 -11.49 -18.24 -5.50
CA ARG A 120 -12.70 -17.56 -6.00
C ARG A 120 -13.91 -18.24 -5.40
N HIS A 121 -14.77 -17.46 -4.77
CA HIS A 121 -16.05 -17.89 -4.27
C HIS A 121 -17.15 -17.02 -4.87
N TYR A 122 -18.38 -17.55 -4.97
CA TYR A 122 -19.54 -16.77 -5.36
C TYR A 122 -20.53 -16.78 -4.21
N SER A 123 -20.92 -15.61 -3.72
CA SER A 123 -21.99 -15.50 -2.72
C SER A 123 -23.35 -15.87 -3.32
N ASP A 124 -24.36 -16.03 -2.48
CA ASP A 124 -25.71 -16.47 -2.88
C ASP A 124 -26.38 -15.51 -3.88
N ASP A 125 -25.96 -14.24 -3.91
CA ASP A 125 -26.38 -13.21 -4.86
C ASP A 125 -25.55 -13.19 -6.16
N GLY A 126 -24.63 -14.15 -6.34
CA GLY A 126 -23.79 -14.30 -7.53
C GLY A 126 -22.57 -13.38 -7.56
N ARG A 127 -22.30 -12.61 -6.51
CA ARG A 127 -21.11 -11.75 -6.45
C ARG A 127 -19.85 -12.59 -6.23
N GLU A 128 -18.81 -12.31 -7.01
CA GLU A 128 -17.49 -12.93 -6.82
C GLU A 128 -16.79 -12.36 -5.58
N GLU A 129 -16.31 -13.24 -4.72
CA GLU A 129 -15.61 -12.96 -3.48
C GLU A 129 -14.23 -13.63 -3.51
N THR A 130 -13.19 -12.88 -3.13
CA THR A 130 -11.84 -13.40 -2.98
C THR A 130 -11.64 -13.82 -1.53
N VAL A 131 -11.42 -15.12 -1.31
CA VAL A 131 -11.34 -15.69 0.04
C VAL A 131 -9.93 -16.23 0.28
N PRO A 132 -9.22 -15.80 1.33
CA PRO A 132 -7.88 -16.33 1.60
C PRO A 132 -7.97 -17.74 2.18
N LEU A 133 -6.96 -18.56 1.92
CA LEU A 133 -6.86 -19.93 2.47
C LEU A 133 -6.20 -20.00 3.85
N GLY A 134 -5.57 -18.91 4.28
CA GLY A 134 -5.13 -18.66 5.65
C GLY A 134 -5.73 -17.35 6.15
N ASP A 135 -5.77 -17.14 7.46
CA ASP A 135 -6.25 -15.86 7.99
C ASP A 135 -5.25 -14.74 7.69
N ILE A 136 -5.76 -13.54 7.41
CA ILE A 136 -4.97 -12.35 7.18
C ILE A 136 -5.46 -11.25 8.11
N LYS A 137 -4.53 -10.53 8.75
CA LYS A 137 -4.77 -9.26 9.42
C LYS A 137 -3.73 -8.25 8.94
N LEU A 138 -4.18 -7.10 8.47
CA LEU A 138 -3.35 -5.96 8.12
C LEU A 138 -3.92 -4.73 8.82
N GLY A 139 -3.23 -4.26 9.86
CA GLY A 139 -3.75 -3.24 10.75
C GLY A 139 -5.10 -3.65 11.34
N ASN A 140 -6.13 -2.82 11.17
CA ASN A 140 -7.47 -3.11 11.71
C ASN A 140 -8.32 -4.01 10.79
N ARG A 141 -7.83 -4.36 9.60
CA ARG A 141 -8.58 -5.18 8.64
C ARG A 141 -8.26 -6.65 8.83
N VAL A 142 -9.29 -7.49 8.80
CA VAL A 142 -9.17 -8.95 8.96
C VAL A 142 -9.93 -9.65 7.85
N TRP A 143 -9.25 -10.55 7.15
CA TRP A 143 -9.83 -11.47 6.19
C TRP A 143 -9.71 -12.88 6.74
N ARG A 144 -10.84 -13.51 7.00
CA ARG A 144 -10.88 -14.87 7.56
C ARG A 144 -10.92 -15.88 6.44
N ALA A 145 -10.15 -16.95 6.57
CA ALA A 145 -10.35 -18.11 5.72
C ALA A 145 -11.69 -18.76 6.05
N ARG A 146 -12.38 -19.26 5.01
CA ARG A 146 -13.67 -19.96 5.19
C ARG A 146 -13.52 -21.32 5.85
N ASN A 147 -12.51 -22.10 5.46
CA ASN A 147 -12.27 -23.41 6.07
C ASN A 147 -11.47 -23.26 7.38
N ARG A 148 -12.19 -23.12 8.50
CA ARG A 148 -11.57 -22.96 9.83
C ARG A 148 -10.68 -24.13 10.22
N SER A 149 -11.09 -25.36 9.90
CA SER A 149 -10.32 -26.57 10.16
C SER A 149 -8.98 -26.58 9.40
N ALA A 150 -8.97 -26.07 8.16
CA ALA A 150 -7.74 -25.89 7.40
C ALA A 150 -6.87 -24.74 7.97
N SER A 151 -7.47 -23.64 8.45
CA SER A 151 -6.73 -22.55 9.09
C SER A 151 -5.92 -22.98 10.31
N LEU A 152 -6.42 -23.95 11.09
CA LEU A 152 -5.67 -24.54 12.21
C LEU A 152 -4.40 -25.27 11.75
N GLN A 153 -4.33 -25.66 10.48
CA GLN A 153 -3.24 -26.40 9.85
C GLN A 153 -2.32 -25.50 9.01
N ARG A 154 -2.39 -24.17 9.19
CA ARG A 154 -1.57 -23.20 8.48
C ARG A 154 -0.32 -22.83 9.27
N ALA A 155 0.74 -22.46 8.56
CA ALA A 155 1.83 -21.71 9.17
C ALA A 155 1.49 -20.20 9.07
N PHE A 156 2.08 -19.35 9.90
CA PHE A 156 1.87 -17.91 9.81
C PHE A 156 3.13 -17.12 10.08
N ILE A 157 3.13 -15.90 9.55
CA ILE A 157 4.04 -14.81 9.94
C ILE A 157 3.21 -13.78 10.71
N GLY A 158 3.66 -13.45 11.92
CA GLY A 158 3.06 -12.43 12.76
C GLY A 158 4.05 -11.33 13.07
N ILE A 159 3.68 -10.07 12.84
CA ILE A 159 4.50 -8.90 13.14
C ILE A 159 3.75 -8.05 14.15
N ASN A 160 4.36 -7.78 15.31
CA ASN A 160 3.75 -6.94 16.31
C ASN A 160 4.08 -5.44 16.10
N TYR A 161 3.41 -4.57 16.86
CA TYR A 161 3.60 -3.12 16.79
C TYR A 161 5.02 -2.64 17.13
N ARG A 162 5.86 -3.48 17.74
CA ARG A 162 7.28 -3.19 18.02
C ARG A 162 8.22 -3.71 16.93
N GLY A 163 7.69 -4.28 15.85
CA GLY A 163 8.46 -4.87 14.77
C GLY A 163 9.02 -6.27 15.06
N LYS A 164 8.62 -6.93 16.15
CA LYS A 164 9.01 -8.32 16.38
C LYS A 164 8.27 -9.21 15.38
N VAL A 165 9.02 -10.04 14.67
CA VAL A 165 8.51 -11.07 13.77
C VAL A 165 8.48 -12.41 14.51
N ASP A 166 7.32 -13.06 14.49
CA ASP A 166 7.11 -14.41 15.00
C ASP A 166 6.68 -15.32 13.83
N PHE A 167 7.27 -16.52 13.75
CA PHE A 167 6.84 -17.59 12.85
C PHE A 167 6.15 -18.68 13.66
N GLY A 168 4.97 -19.12 13.23
CA GLY A 168 4.21 -20.10 14.02
C GLY A 168 3.14 -20.84 13.24
N TYR A 169 2.25 -21.50 13.97
CA TYR A 169 1.23 -22.40 13.42
C TYR A 169 -0.17 -22.07 13.93
N GLY A 170 -1.17 -22.37 13.09
CA GLY A 170 -2.59 -22.22 13.36
C GLY A 170 -3.18 -20.88 12.94
N GLU A 171 -4.43 -20.67 13.35
CA GLU A 171 -5.27 -19.56 12.91
C GLU A 171 -5.02 -18.23 13.63
N LEU A 172 -5.69 -17.16 13.19
CA LEU A 172 -5.68 -15.88 13.88
C LEU A 172 -6.65 -15.90 15.08
N THR A 173 -6.20 -16.31 16.26
CA THR A 173 -7.03 -16.26 17.48
C THR A 173 -7.28 -14.80 17.93
N PRO A 174 -8.28 -14.53 18.79
CA PRO A 174 -8.48 -13.18 19.35
C PRO A 174 -7.24 -12.62 20.05
N GLU A 175 -6.47 -13.46 20.74
CA GLU A 175 -5.21 -13.09 21.40
C GLU A 175 -4.16 -12.66 20.37
N ARG A 176 -4.05 -13.40 19.27
CA ARG A 176 -3.14 -13.08 18.17
C ARG A 176 -3.56 -11.81 17.46
N ALA A 177 -4.86 -11.59 17.25
CA ALA A 177 -5.38 -10.36 16.66
C ALA A 177 -5.08 -9.11 17.50
N ARG A 178 -5.04 -9.23 18.84
CA ARG A 178 -4.60 -8.13 19.73
C ARG A 178 -3.09 -7.94 19.74
N ARG A 179 -2.33 -9.01 19.55
CA ARG A 179 -0.86 -9.00 19.64
C ARG A 179 -0.20 -8.46 18.37
N TYR A 180 -0.68 -8.89 17.22
CA TYR A 180 -0.03 -8.65 15.93
C TYR A 180 -0.69 -7.49 15.20
N GLU A 181 0.13 -6.61 14.63
CA GLU A 181 -0.32 -5.60 13.67
C GLU A 181 -0.57 -6.24 12.31
N THR A 182 0.36 -7.09 11.89
CA THR A 182 0.29 -7.90 10.66
C THR A 182 0.25 -9.37 11.02
N PHE A 183 -0.69 -10.12 10.46
CA PHE A 183 -0.73 -11.58 10.52
C PHE A 183 -1.05 -12.11 9.13
N ILE A 184 -0.22 -13.02 8.62
CA ILE A 184 -0.42 -13.63 7.30
C ILE A 184 -0.30 -15.13 7.45
N GLY A 185 -1.41 -15.84 7.28
CA GLY A 185 -1.46 -17.30 7.23
C GLY A 185 -1.06 -17.82 5.85
N GLY A 186 -0.02 -18.67 5.81
CA GLY A 186 0.45 -19.39 4.63
C GLY A 186 0.09 -20.88 4.68
N LEU A 187 0.28 -21.57 3.55
CA LEU A 187 -0.07 -22.99 3.44
C LEU A 187 0.89 -23.92 4.20
N HIS A 188 2.16 -23.55 4.23
CA HIS A 188 3.28 -24.34 4.73
C HIS A 188 4.32 -23.52 5.43
N GLU A 189 4.97 -24.16 6.39
CA GLU A 189 6.27 -23.77 6.90
C GLU A 189 7.35 -24.33 5.97
N LEU A 190 8.28 -23.46 5.55
CA LEU A 190 9.46 -23.86 4.79
C LEU A 190 10.66 -24.09 5.73
N TYR A 191 10.81 -23.20 6.71
CA TYR A 191 11.86 -23.24 7.72
C TYR A 191 11.41 -22.45 8.95
N ASN A 192 11.51 -23.06 10.13
CA ASN A 192 11.26 -22.41 11.42
C ASN A 192 12.06 -23.10 12.54
N ASP A 193 13.20 -22.51 12.90
CA ASP A 193 14.03 -22.91 14.04
C ASP A 193 13.61 -22.21 15.35
N LEU A 194 12.64 -21.31 15.30
CA LEU A 194 12.16 -20.54 16.46
C LEU A 194 11.01 -21.23 17.19
N ALA A 195 10.26 -22.12 16.52
CA ALA A 195 9.13 -22.82 17.11
C ALA A 195 8.96 -24.23 16.54
N THR A 196 8.80 -25.20 17.43
CA THR A 196 8.47 -26.58 17.05
C THR A 196 7.03 -26.68 16.54
N ALA A 197 6.84 -27.32 15.40
CA ALA A 197 5.51 -27.63 14.88
C ALA A 197 4.72 -28.50 15.88
N PRO A 198 3.46 -28.17 16.19
CA PRO A 198 2.64 -29.01 17.06
C PRO A 198 2.35 -30.36 16.38
N SER A 199 2.18 -31.43 17.17
CA SER A 199 1.97 -32.79 16.65
C SER A 199 0.77 -32.92 15.69
N GLY A 200 -0.22 -32.05 15.83
CA GLY A 200 -1.39 -32.00 14.96
C GLY A 200 -1.20 -31.22 13.66
N TYR A 201 -0.06 -30.55 13.44
CA TYR A 201 0.22 -29.78 12.23
C TYR A 201 0.57 -30.70 11.06
N LYS A 202 -0.12 -30.49 9.95
CA LYS A 202 0.08 -31.23 8.69
C LYS A 202 0.47 -30.33 7.52
N GLY A 203 0.15 -29.04 7.57
CA GLY A 203 0.21 -28.19 6.37
C GLY A 203 -0.78 -28.65 5.28
N ALA A 204 -0.86 -27.90 4.17
CA ALA A 204 -1.77 -28.19 3.05
C ALA A 204 -1.41 -29.44 2.20
N TYR A 205 -0.12 -29.75 2.07
CA TYR A 205 0.49 -30.63 1.07
C TYR A 205 1.35 -31.74 1.69
N SER A 206 1.21 -32.08 2.98
CA SER A 206 1.88 -33.27 3.55
C SER A 206 1.46 -34.60 2.92
N VAL A 207 0.49 -34.57 2.00
CA VAL A 207 0.01 -35.75 1.25
C VAL A 207 0.42 -35.74 -0.23
N SER A 208 0.98 -34.66 -0.79
CA SER A 208 1.51 -34.67 -2.15
C SER A 208 2.98 -35.09 -2.13
N MET A 209 3.25 -36.25 -2.73
CA MET A 209 4.55 -36.91 -2.87
C MET A 209 5.73 -35.92 -3.03
N GLY A 210 6.67 -35.95 -2.08
CA GLY A 210 8.07 -35.60 -2.33
C GLY A 210 8.55 -34.19 -1.98
N GLN A 211 7.69 -33.22 -1.64
CA GLN A 211 8.17 -31.89 -1.24
C GLN A 211 8.53 -31.82 0.25
N ARG A 212 9.69 -32.38 0.60
CA ARG A 212 10.44 -31.94 1.78
C ARG A 212 11.32 -30.78 1.36
N ILE A 213 10.86 -29.55 1.59
CA ILE A 213 11.73 -28.38 1.53
C ILE A 213 12.54 -28.45 2.83
N ARG A 214 13.82 -28.78 2.70
CA ARG A 214 14.82 -28.78 3.79
C ARG A 214 15.75 -27.61 3.56
#